data_AF-A0A840NKZ2-F1
#
_entry.id   AF-A0A840NKZ2-F1
#
_cell.length_a   1.000
_cell.length_b   1.000
_cell.length_c   1.000
_cell.angle_alpha   90.00
_cell.angle_beta   90.00
_cell.angle_gamma   90.00
#
_symmetry.space_group_name_H-M   'P 1'
#
loop_
_entity.id
_entity.type
_entity.pdbx_description
1 polymer ?
#
loop_
_entity_poly.entity_id
_entity_poly.type
_entity_poly.pdbx_seq_one_letter_code
_entity_poly.pdbx_strand_id
1 'polypeptide(L)'
;MIFQIEYLLLIQHLLQDTFNIISAKNLQETIHVDQAKSIIDSFNTQKLPLAWWVGPHSSHYNVGEVLLSIGLEHVETEVEMAALAQDIDSHVTFMLDNFKIKEVDHFKIL
;
A
#
# COMPACT_ATOMS: atom_id res chain seq x y z
N MET A 1 2.29 -17.11 -3.18
CA MET A 1 1.96 -15.95 -4.03
C MET A 1 0.70 -16.29 -4.80
N ILE A 2 -0.45 -15.77 -4.35
CA ILE A 2 -1.73 -15.96 -5.04
C ILE A 2 -1.99 -14.64 -5.79
N PHE A 3 -2.00 -14.68 -7.12
CA PHE A 3 -2.45 -13.55 -7.93
C PHE A 3 -3.89 -13.83 -8.36
N GLN A 4 -4.82 -13.01 -7.90
CA GLN A 4 -6.13 -12.88 -8.51
C GLN A 4 -6.04 -11.65 -9.42
N ILE A 5 -6.33 -11.82 -10.71
CA ILE A 5 -5.82 -10.99 -11.83
C ILE A 5 -6.23 -9.48 -11.79
N GLU A 6 -7.08 -9.08 -10.85
CA GLU A 6 -7.51 -7.67 -10.64
C GLU A 6 -6.95 -7.03 -9.35
N TYR A 7 -6.39 -7.82 -8.44
CA TYR A 7 -5.87 -7.37 -7.16
C TYR A 7 -4.45 -7.88 -6.95
N LEU A 8 -3.55 -6.96 -6.65
CA LEU A 8 -2.25 -7.32 -6.12
C LEU A 8 -2.41 -7.58 -4.62
N LEU A 9 -2.40 -8.86 -4.25
CA LEU A 9 -2.36 -9.30 -2.85
C LEU A 9 -0.91 -9.54 -2.46
N LEU A 10 -0.36 -8.69 -1.59
CA LEU A 10 0.97 -8.90 -1.02
C LEU A 10 0.82 -9.46 0.39
N ILE A 11 1.13 -10.74 0.56
CA ILE A 11 1.16 -11.42 1.86
C ILE A 11 2.60 -11.82 2.14
N GLN A 12 3.22 -11.21 3.15
CA GLN A 12 4.54 -11.61 3.64
C GLN A 12 4.47 -12.51 4.89
N HIS A 13 3.26 -12.79 5.40
CA HIS A 13 3.03 -13.59 6.62
C HIS A 13 3.74 -13.06 7.87
N LEU A 14 4.06 -11.76 7.87
CA LEU A 14 4.63 -11.08 9.02
C LEU A 14 3.52 -10.68 9.99
N LEU A 15 3.84 -10.60 11.27
CA LEU A 15 2.92 -10.19 12.35
C LEU A 15 2.64 -8.68 12.36
N GLN A 16 2.86 -8.00 11.25
CA GLN A 16 2.67 -6.57 11.09
C GLN A 16 1.88 -6.30 9.80
N ASP A 17 0.85 -5.47 9.92
CA ASP A 17 -0.11 -5.12 8.87
C ASP A 17 0.53 -4.44 7.65
N THR A 18 1.59 -3.65 7.86
CA THR A 18 2.36 -2.95 6.82
C THR A 18 2.92 -3.90 5.74
N PHE A 19 3.01 -5.21 6.02
CA PHE A 19 3.53 -6.20 5.08
C PHE A 19 2.45 -7.15 4.52
N ASN A 20 1.21 -6.96 4.94
CA ASN A 20 0.04 -7.72 4.50
C ASN A 20 -0.95 -6.71 3.91
N ILE A 21 -0.79 -6.43 2.62
CA ILE A 21 -1.47 -5.31 1.94
C ILE A 21 -2.34 -5.84 0.80
N ILE A 22 -3.53 -5.24 0.65
CA ILE A 22 -4.36 -5.34 -0.55
C ILE A 22 -4.15 -4.08 -1.38
N SER A 23 -3.75 -4.24 -2.64
CA SER A 23 -3.70 -3.16 -3.62
C SER A 23 -4.53 -3.53 -4.85
N ALA A 24 -5.44 -2.65 -5.25
CA ALA A 24 -6.22 -2.84 -6.46
C ALA A 24 -5.46 -2.27 -7.66
N LYS A 25 -5.38 -3.02 -8.75
CA LYS A 25 -4.75 -2.56 -9.98
C LYS A 25 -5.80 -2.50 -11.09
N ASN A 26 -5.89 -1.36 -11.78
CA ASN A 26 -6.73 -1.19 -12.96
C ASN A 26 -8.22 -1.52 -12.75
N LEU A 27 -8.78 -1.12 -11.60
CA LEU A 27 -10.24 -1.20 -11.39
C LEU A 27 -10.96 -0.56 -12.58
N GLN A 28 -11.94 -1.28 -13.13
CA GLN A 28 -12.83 -0.80 -14.20
C GLN A 28 -14.22 -0.46 -13.65
N GLU A 29 -14.56 -1.01 -12.50
CA GLU A 29 -15.86 -0.87 -11.85
C GLU A 29 -15.71 -0.99 -10.32
N THR A 30 -16.79 -0.67 -9.60
CA THR A 30 -16.85 -0.84 -8.14
C THR A 30 -16.69 -2.31 -7.77
N ILE A 31 -15.89 -2.55 -6.73
CA ILE A 31 -15.65 -3.89 -6.19
C ILE A 31 -16.95 -4.44 -5.60
N HIS A 32 -17.31 -5.66 -5.97
CA HIS A 32 -18.42 -6.35 -5.32
C HIS A 32 -18.11 -6.66 -3.84
N VAL A 33 -19.06 -6.37 -2.96
CA VAL A 33 -18.94 -6.59 -1.50
C VAL A 33 -18.53 -8.03 -1.17
N ASP A 34 -19.10 -9.03 -1.85
CA ASP A 34 -18.79 -10.44 -1.63
C ASP A 34 -17.34 -10.79 -2.01
N GLN A 35 -16.82 -10.16 -3.06
CA GLN A 35 -15.43 -10.34 -3.49
C GLN A 35 -14.47 -9.71 -2.48
N ALA A 36 -14.74 -8.48 -2.05
CA ALA A 36 -13.95 -7.82 -1.00
C ALA A 36 -13.95 -8.66 0.27
N LYS A 37 -15.11 -9.15 0.71
CA LYS A 37 -15.25 -10.02 1.87
C LYS A 37 -14.43 -11.31 1.75
N SER A 38 -14.48 -11.97 0.60
CA SER A 38 -13.69 -13.20 0.36
C SER A 38 -12.18 -12.96 0.50
N ILE A 39 -11.69 -11.77 0.12
CA ILE A 39 -10.29 -11.41 0.31
C ILE A 39 -9.99 -11.23 1.81
N ILE A 40 -10.82 -10.48 2.54
CA ILE A 40 -10.64 -10.26 3.99
C ILE A 40 -10.71 -11.56 4.78
N ASP A 41 -11.65 -12.45 4.45
CA ASP A 41 -11.80 -13.76 5.10
C ASP A 41 -10.55 -14.64 4.96
N SER A 42 -9.76 -14.44 3.90
CA SER A 42 -8.48 -15.14 3.73
C SER A 42 -7.43 -14.72 4.77
N PHE A 43 -7.37 -13.44 5.15
CA PHE A 43 -6.48 -12.95 6.22
C PHE A 43 -6.98 -13.40 7.58
N ASN A 44 -8.29 -13.30 7.83
CA ASN A 44 -8.92 -13.74 9.07
C ASN A 44 -8.67 -15.23 9.34
N THR A 45 -8.86 -16.09 8.33
CA THR A 45 -8.61 -17.54 8.44
C THR A 45 -7.17 -17.85 8.84
N GLN A 46 -6.22 -17.04 8.34
CA GLN A 46 -4.80 -17.18 8.63
C GLN A 46 -4.36 -16.43 9.90
N LYS A 47 -5.27 -15.69 10.54
CA LYS A 47 -4.99 -14.80 11.68
C LYS A 47 -3.87 -13.79 11.38
N LEU A 48 -3.85 -13.28 10.17
CA LEU A 48 -2.87 -12.28 9.75
C LEU A 48 -3.44 -10.86 9.96
N PRO A 49 -2.66 -9.93 10.52
CA PRO A 49 -3.03 -8.52 10.48
C PRO A 49 -3.00 -8.04 9.02
N LEU A 50 -3.84 -7.07 8.68
CA LEU A 50 -4.01 -6.52 7.34
C LEU A 50 -4.10 -5.01 7.42
N ALA A 51 -3.47 -4.32 6.49
CA ALA A 51 -3.74 -2.91 6.20
C ALA A 51 -4.22 -2.73 4.75
N TRP A 52 -4.96 -1.65 4.54
CA TRP A 52 -5.53 -1.27 3.26
C TRP A 52 -5.31 0.22 3.03
N TRP A 53 -5.08 0.60 1.77
CA TRP A 53 -4.91 1.99 1.38
C TRP A 53 -5.81 2.29 0.19
N VAL A 54 -6.52 3.42 0.26
CA VAL A 54 -7.29 3.96 -0.86
C VAL A 54 -6.67 5.28 -1.28
N GLY A 55 -6.19 5.33 -2.53
CA GLY A 55 -5.73 6.57 -3.13
C GLY A 55 -6.88 7.34 -3.78
N PRO A 56 -6.65 8.59 -4.22
CA PRO A 56 -7.64 9.40 -4.92
C PRO A 56 -8.28 8.70 -6.14
N HIS A 57 -7.50 7.91 -6.88
CA HIS A 57 -8.00 7.13 -8.02
C HIS A 57 -9.03 6.06 -7.64
N SER A 58 -9.00 5.57 -6.41
CA SER A 58 -9.94 4.55 -5.91
C SER A 58 -11.32 5.11 -5.58
N SER A 59 -11.44 6.43 -5.40
CA SER A 59 -12.71 7.11 -5.07
C SER A 59 -13.78 6.93 -6.15
N HIS A 60 -13.38 6.86 -7.42
CA HIS A 60 -14.30 6.64 -8.54
C HIS A 60 -15.03 5.28 -8.47
N TYR A 61 -14.47 4.33 -7.72
CA TYR A 61 -14.96 2.96 -7.63
C TYR A 61 -15.58 2.63 -6.27
N ASN A 62 -15.80 3.63 -5.40
CA ASN A 62 -16.38 3.46 -4.06
C ASN A 62 -15.64 2.41 -3.19
N VAL A 63 -14.32 2.27 -3.36
CA VAL A 63 -13.55 1.23 -2.67
C VAL A 63 -13.60 1.42 -1.16
N GLY A 64 -13.44 2.66 -0.68
CA GLY A 64 -13.46 2.95 0.75
C GLY A 64 -14.81 2.57 1.39
N GLU A 65 -15.91 2.91 0.73
CA GLU A 65 -17.27 2.61 1.16
C GLU A 65 -17.53 1.10 1.25
N VAL A 66 -17.06 0.34 0.25
CA VAL A 66 -17.16 -1.12 0.26
C VAL A 66 -16.38 -1.70 1.45
N LEU A 67 -15.14 -1.26 1.66
CA LEU A 67 -14.28 -1.73 2.76
C LEU A 67 -14.88 -1.40 4.14
N LEU A 68 -15.44 -0.20 4.32
CA LEU A 68 -16.16 0.18 5.53
C LEU A 68 -17.42 -0.67 5.74
N SER A 69 -18.16 -0.97 4.66
CA SER A 69 -19.40 -1.77 4.75
C SER A 69 -19.19 -3.22 5.21
N ILE A 70 -17.98 -3.75 5.02
CA ILE A 70 -17.60 -5.11 5.45
C ILE A 70 -16.89 -5.11 6.81
N GLY A 71 -16.84 -3.96 7.50
CA GLY A 71 -16.36 -3.85 8.87
C GLY A 71 -14.88 -3.53 9.01
N LEU A 72 -14.19 -3.08 7.94
CA LEU A 72 -12.86 -2.48 8.11
C LEU A 72 -12.99 -1.06 8.64
N GLU A 73 -11.95 -0.63 9.35
CA GLU A 73 -11.90 0.70 9.96
C GLU A 73 -10.94 1.60 9.18
N HIS A 74 -11.32 2.87 9.05
CA HIS A 74 -10.42 3.93 8.61
C HIS A 74 -9.62 4.44 9.81
N VAL A 75 -8.30 4.25 9.76
CA VAL A 75 -7.40 4.60 10.87
C VAL A 75 -6.78 5.98 10.66
N GLU A 76 -6.34 6.29 9.43
CA GLU A 76 -5.59 7.51 9.15
C GLU A 76 -5.72 7.95 7.69
N THR A 77 -5.42 9.22 7.45
CA THR A 77 -5.27 9.79 6.11
C THR A 77 -3.88 10.39 5.99
N GLU A 78 -3.08 9.88 5.07
CA GLU A 78 -1.74 10.39 4.79
C GLU A 78 -1.72 11.16 3.47
N VAL A 79 -1.03 12.31 3.47
CA VAL A 79 -0.76 13.06 2.24
C VAL A 79 0.57 12.56 1.69
N GLU A 80 0.51 11.66 0.70
CA GLU A 80 1.69 11.21 -0.01
C GLU A 80 2.22 12.30 -0.94
N MET A 81 3.54 12.41 -1.03
CA MET A 81 4.22 13.28 -1.98
C MET A 81 4.85 12.41 -3.07
N ALA A 82 4.37 12.57 -4.30
CA ALA A 82 5.01 12.03 -5.48
C ALA A 82 5.62 13.17 -6.29
N ALA A 83 6.87 13.02 -6.72
CA ALA A 83 7.54 13.91 -7.63
C ALA A 83 8.16 13.09 -8.76
N LEU A 84 8.13 13.62 -9.99
CA LEU A 84 8.95 13.05 -11.04
C LEU A 84 10.41 13.34 -10.69
N ALA A 85 11.29 12.37 -10.92
CA ALA A 85 12.72 12.53 -10.60
C ALA A 85 13.34 13.77 -11.26
N GLN A 86 12.85 14.14 -12.46
CA GLN A 86 13.28 15.34 -13.18
C GLN A 86 12.85 16.66 -12.52
N ASP A 87 11.80 16.63 -11.69
CA ASP A 87 11.25 17.80 -11.00
C ASP A 87 11.91 17.99 -9.62
N ILE A 88 12.71 17.02 -9.17
CA ILE A 88 13.48 17.11 -7.94
C ILE A 88 14.73 17.94 -8.23
N ASP A 89 14.82 19.13 -7.62
CA ASP A 89 16.04 19.92 -7.68
C ASP A 89 17.19 19.15 -6.99
N SER A 90 18.10 18.64 -7.80
CA SER A 90 19.30 17.92 -7.33
C SER A 90 20.39 18.86 -6.85
N HIS A 91 20.23 20.18 -7.03
CA HIS A 91 21.17 21.16 -6.52
C HIS A 91 20.96 21.32 -5.01
N VAL A 92 21.78 20.59 -4.24
CA VAL A 92 21.91 20.85 -2.81
C VAL A 92 22.49 22.25 -2.64
N THR A 93 21.63 23.22 -2.30
CA THR A 93 21.99 24.63 -2.15
C THR A 93 22.92 24.90 -0.96
N PHE A 94 23.06 23.93 -0.05
CA PHE A 94 23.95 24.00 1.10
C PHE A 94 24.36 22.59 1.59
N MET A 95 25.63 22.23 1.45
CA MET A 95 26.22 21.10 2.19
C MET A 95 27.22 21.66 3.20
N LEU A 96 27.16 21.18 4.44
CA LEU A 96 28.23 21.43 5.42
C LEU A 96 29.52 20.78 4.91
N ASP A 97 30.66 21.48 5.03
CA ASP A 97 31.96 21.08 4.47
C ASP A 97 32.43 19.66 4.86
N ASN A 98 31.86 19.10 5.93
CA ASN A 98 32.22 17.77 6.46
C ASN A 98 31.15 16.70 6.20
N PHE A 99 30.08 16.99 5.47
CA PHE A 99 29.02 16.02 5.17
C PHE A 99 29.38 15.19 3.94
N LYS A 100 29.32 13.86 4.05
CA LYS A 100 29.55 12.94 2.94
C LYS A 100 28.35 12.01 2.80
N ILE A 101 27.71 12.04 1.63
CA ILE A 101 26.72 11.04 1.24
C ILE A 101 27.47 9.88 0.57
N LYS A 102 27.17 8.65 0.98
CA LYS A 102 27.68 7.43 0.34
C LYS A 102 26.52 6.49 0.09
N GLU A 103 26.55 5.86 -1.08
CA GLU A 103 25.69 4.71 -1.36
C GLU A 103 26.07 3.56 -0.40
N VAL A 104 25.06 2.84 0.07
CA VAL A 104 25.27 1.66 0.92
C VAL A 104 25.21 0.43 0.02
N ASP A 105 26.38 -0.13 -0.27
CA ASP A 105 26.51 -1.38 -1.01
C ASP A 105 26.06 -2.55 -0.12
N HIS A 106 24.79 -2.97 -0.28
CA HIS A 106 24.10 -4.10 0.37
C HIS A 106 23.59 -3.90 1.81
N PHE A 107 22.26 -3.96 1.94
CA PHE A 107 21.60 -4.40 3.18
C PHE A 107 21.58 -5.94 3.21
N LYS A 108 22.31 -6.56 4.16
CA LYS A 108 21.98 -7.93 4.58
C LYS A 108 20.80 -7.84 5.52
N ILE A 109 19.61 -8.18 5.02
CA ILE A 109 18.46 -8.47 5.87
C ILE A 109 18.78 -9.79 6.58
N LEU A 110 18.92 -9.75 7.91
CA LEU A 110 19.08 -10.92 8.77
C LEU A 110 17.73 -11.60 9.03
#